data_AF-A0A7W0UPN1-F1
#
_entry.id   AF-A0A7W0UPN1-F1
#
_cell.length_a   1.000
_cell.length_b   1.000
_cell.length_c   1.000
_cell.angle_alpha   90.00
_cell.angle_beta   90.00
_cell.angle_gamma   90.00
#
_symmetry.space_group_name_H-M   'P 1'
#
loop_
_entity.id
_entity.type
_entity.pdbx_description
1 polymer ?
#
loop_
_entity_poly.entity_id
_entity_poly.type
_entity_poly.pdbx_seq_one_letter_code
_entity_poly.pdbx_strand_id
1 'polypeptide(L)'
;MPGSRAESTRVDRPASGYVAPPPRELKRERKMLLQVREERLRDLGGLALEMYKRDRFSAGLVVERCAELVAIEARVQEIDSLLDGSARIRREGSALCVCGAPLLLGARFCATCGRQAGESTRNAGSREPS
;
A
#
# COMPACT_ATOMS: atom_id res chain seq x y z
N MET A 1 35.76 44.25 -4.38
CA MET A 1 34.98 43.18 -3.71
C MET A 1 33.61 43.09 -4.38
N PRO A 2 33.39 42.20 -5.37
CA PRO A 2 32.06 41.97 -5.94
C PRO A 2 31.31 40.89 -5.16
N GLY A 3 30.01 41.10 -4.99
CA GLY A 3 29.10 40.28 -4.19
C GLY A 3 28.76 38.93 -4.82
N SER A 4 28.66 37.92 -3.96
CA SER A 4 28.19 36.58 -4.27
C SER A 4 26.71 36.47 -3.89
N ARG A 5 25.83 36.36 -4.90
CA ARG A 5 24.42 35.98 -4.74
C ARG A 5 24.35 34.48 -4.49
N ALA A 6 23.80 34.09 -3.35
CA ALA A 6 23.43 32.71 -3.07
C ALA A 6 22.21 32.33 -3.91
N GLU A 7 22.44 31.58 -4.98
CA GLU A 7 21.41 30.98 -5.83
C GLU A 7 20.75 29.83 -5.06
N SER A 8 19.54 30.07 -4.54
CA SER A 8 18.71 29.10 -3.84
C SER A 8 18.15 28.09 -4.84
N THR A 9 18.80 26.93 -4.98
CA THR A 9 18.27 25.79 -5.75
C THR A 9 17.06 25.20 -5.04
N ARG A 10 15.86 25.44 -5.60
CA ARG A 10 14.65 24.72 -5.20
C ARG A 10 14.76 23.30 -5.73
N VAL A 11 14.77 22.33 -4.83
CA VAL A 11 14.68 20.91 -5.18
C VAL A 11 13.22 20.62 -5.53
N ASP A 12 12.94 20.46 -6.83
CA ASP A 12 11.66 19.96 -7.32
C ASP A 12 11.50 18.50 -6.88
N ARG A 13 10.58 18.26 -5.95
CA ARG A 13 10.25 16.91 -5.48
C ARG A 13 9.14 16.36 -6.38
N PRO A 14 9.37 15.32 -7.20
CA PRO A 14 8.32 14.78 -8.03
C PRO A 14 7.20 14.23 -7.15
N ALA A 15 5.98 14.71 -7.39
CA ALA A 15 4.77 14.15 -6.81
C ALA A 15 4.62 12.72 -7.33
N SER A 16 5.14 11.76 -6.57
CA SER A 16 5.03 10.34 -6.88
C SER A 16 3.56 9.94 -6.75
N GLY A 17 2.87 9.86 -7.88
CA GLY A 17 1.52 9.33 -7.99
C GLY A 17 1.52 7.81 -7.82
N TYR A 18 2.01 7.32 -6.68
CA TYR A 18 1.94 5.90 -6.34
C TYR A 18 0.46 5.54 -6.18
N VAL A 19 -0.12 4.96 -7.23
CA VAL A 19 -1.49 4.46 -7.19
C VAL A 19 -1.49 3.27 -6.24
N ALA A 20 -2.13 3.44 -5.08
CA ALA A 20 -2.24 2.37 -4.10
C ALA A 20 -2.92 1.14 -4.75
N PRO A 21 -2.38 -0.09 -4.57
CA PRO A 21 -2.98 -1.28 -5.11
C PRO A 21 -4.43 -1.47 -4.64
N PRO A 22 -5.30 -2.10 -5.44
CA PRO A 22 -6.69 -2.28 -5.06
C PRO A 22 -6.81 -3.17 -3.80
N PRO A 23 -7.79 -2.93 -2.91
CA PRO A 23 -7.92 -3.65 -1.64
C PRO A 23 -8.01 -5.18 -1.74
N ARG A 24 -8.46 -5.72 -2.88
CA ARG A 24 -8.52 -7.17 -3.11
C ARG A 24 -7.13 -7.78 -3.27
N GLU A 25 -6.23 -7.09 -3.97
CA GLU A 25 -4.84 -7.53 -4.14
C GLU A 25 -4.08 -7.47 -2.83
N LEU A 26 -4.24 -6.37 -2.09
CA LEU A 26 -3.67 -6.21 -0.73
C LEU A 26 -4.11 -7.34 0.21
N LYS A 27 -5.41 -7.69 0.23
CA LYS A 27 -5.92 -8.82 1.04
C LYS A 27 -5.32 -10.17 0.62
N ARG A 28 -5.15 -10.39 -0.69
CA ARG A 28 -4.55 -11.63 -1.21
C ARG A 28 -3.07 -11.70 -0.82
N GLU A 29 -2.32 -10.63 -1.02
CA GLU A 29 -0.92 -10.52 -0.64
C GLU A 29 -0.74 -10.76 0.86
N ARG A 30 -1.53 -10.08 1.70
CA ARG A 30 -1.54 -10.30 3.16
C ARG A 30 -1.74 -11.77 3.53
N LYS A 31 -2.72 -12.44 2.92
CA LYS A 31 -2.98 -13.87 3.18
C LYS A 31 -1.77 -14.73 2.82
N MET A 32 -1.17 -14.48 1.66
CA MET A 32 0.03 -15.21 1.22
C MET A 32 1.20 -14.98 2.18
N LEU A 33 1.46 -13.73 2.57
CA LEU A 33 2.54 -13.39 3.50
C LEU A 33 2.36 -14.03 4.88
N LEU A 34 1.12 -14.10 5.40
CA LEU A 34 0.84 -14.78 6.66
C LEU A 34 1.12 -16.29 6.57
N GLN A 35 0.81 -16.93 5.44
CA GLN A 35 1.13 -18.34 5.21
C GLN A 35 2.65 -18.57 5.15
N VAL A 36 3.36 -17.72 4.39
CA VAL A 36 4.83 -17.78 4.31
C VAL A 36 5.45 -17.55 5.70
N ARG A 37 4.95 -16.59 6.47
CA ARG A 37 5.42 -16.33 7.84
C ARG A 37 5.30 -17.57 8.72
N GLU A 38 4.16 -18.25 8.68
CA GLU A 38 3.92 -19.47 9.47
C GLU A 38 4.87 -20.60 9.06
N GLU A 39 5.07 -20.79 7.76
CA GLU A 39 6.05 -21.76 7.24
C GLU A 39 7.46 -21.45 7.73
N ARG A 40 7.92 -20.19 7.59
CA ARG A 40 9.25 -19.77 8.01
C ARG A 40 9.46 -19.86 9.52
N LEU A 41 8.43 -19.61 10.33
CA LEU A 41 8.49 -19.82 11.77
C LEU A 41 8.65 -21.31 12.11
N ARG A 42 7.94 -22.20 11.41
CA ARG A 42 8.10 -23.65 11.58
C ARG A 42 9.51 -24.11 11.17
N ASP A 43 10.02 -23.62 10.05
CA ASP A 43 11.38 -23.91 9.58
C ASP A 43 12.45 -23.42 10.56
N LEU A 44 12.29 -22.23 11.12
CA LEU A 44 13.19 -21.68 12.14
C LEU A 44 13.23 -22.57 13.39
N GLY A 45 12.08 -23.08 13.83
CA GLY A 45 12.00 -24.04 14.93
C GLY A 45 12.71 -25.36 14.60
N GLY A 46 12.52 -25.88 13.40
CA GLY A 46 13.23 -27.07 12.91
C GLY A 46 14.74 -26.88 12.85
N LEU A 47 15.19 -25.72 12.35
CA LEU A 47 16.59 -25.34 12.32
C LEU A 47 17.19 -25.26 13.73
N ALA A 48 16.48 -24.64 14.67
CA ALA A 48 16.91 -24.57 16.07
C ALA A 48 17.06 -25.96 16.70
N LEU A 49 16.09 -26.85 16.47
CA LEU A 49 16.16 -28.24 16.93
C LEU A 49 17.36 -28.98 16.32
N GLU A 50 17.60 -28.82 15.03
CA GLU A 50 18.72 -29.47 14.34
C GLU A 50 20.09 -28.93 14.79
N MET A 51 20.21 -27.62 15.07
CA MET A 51 21.42 -27.04 15.66
C MET A 51 21.68 -27.57 17.08
N TYR A 52 20.62 -27.71 17.89
CA TYR A 52 20.71 -28.28 19.23
C TYR A 52 21.17 -29.75 19.19
N LYS A 53 20.52 -30.58 18.35
CA LYS A 53 20.86 -32.01 18.21
C LYS A 53 22.30 -32.25 17.76
N ARG A 54 22.88 -31.31 17.02
CA ARG A 54 24.26 -31.41 16.50
C ARG A 54 25.29 -30.67 17.36
N ASP A 55 24.87 -29.99 18.42
CA ASP A 55 25.71 -29.12 19.27
C ASP A 55 26.49 -28.06 18.47
N ARG A 56 25.83 -27.48 17.47
CA ARG A 56 26.43 -26.50 16.54
C ARG A 56 25.52 -25.29 16.40
N PHE A 57 25.49 -24.45 17.44
CA PHE A 57 24.70 -23.24 17.43
C PHE A 57 25.35 -22.13 16.58
N SER A 58 24.58 -21.53 15.69
CA SER A 58 24.99 -20.37 14.90
C SER A 58 24.02 -19.21 15.11
N ALA A 59 24.42 -18.26 15.97
CA ALA A 59 23.63 -17.06 16.23
C ALA A 59 23.42 -16.22 14.95
N GLY A 60 24.44 -16.14 14.09
CA GLY A 60 24.37 -15.38 12.84
C GLY A 60 23.28 -15.91 11.89
N LEU A 61 23.18 -17.23 11.75
CA LEU A 61 22.13 -17.84 10.92
C LEU A 61 20.73 -17.61 11.51
N VAL A 62 20.58 -17.65 12.84
CA VAL A 62 19.31 -17.33 13.50
C VAL A 62 18.92 -15.87 13.22
N VAL A 63 19.85 -14.93 13.37
CA VAL A 63 19.61 -13.51 13.11
C VAL A 63 19.18 -13.27 11.66
N GLU A 64 19.85 -13.90 10.69
CA GLU A 64 19.49 -13.81 9.28
C GLU A 64 18.04 -14.29 9.02
N ARG A 65 17.66 -15.46 9.56
CA ARG A 65 16.31 -16.00 9.39
C ARG A 65 15.24 -15.18 10.10
N CYS A 66 15.57 -14.62 11.28
CA CYS A 66 14.69 -13.69 11.96
C CYS A 66 14.51 -12.39 11.17
N ALA A 67 15.56 -11.88 10.51
CA ALA A 67 15.45 -10.69 9.69
C ALA A 67 14.50 -10.89 8.50
N GLU A 68 14.53 -12.06 7.85
CA GLU A 68 13.56 -12.43 6.80
C GLU A 68 12.11 -12.41 7.34
N LEU A 69 11.88 -12.98 8.53
CA LEU A 69 10.57 -12.98 9.19
C LEU A 69 10.10 -11.56 9.53
N VAL A 70 10.98 -10.74 10.10
CA VAL A 70 10.67 -9.34 10.44
C VAL A 70 10.32 -8.53 9.19
N ALA A 71 10.98 -8.77 8.06
CA ALA A 71 10.64 -8.13 6.79
C ALA A 71 9.23 -8.51 6.31
N ILE A 72 8.85 -9.79 6.44
CA ILE A 72 7.49 -10.26 6.12
C ILE A 72 6.46 -9.58 7.04
N GLU A 73 6.74 -9.54 8.35
CA GLU A 73 5.86 -8.89 9.34
C GLU A 73 5.68 -7.39 9.05
N ALA A 74 6.76 -6.69 8.72
CA ALA A 74 6.71 -5.29 8.34
C ALA A 74 5.83 -5.06 7.11
N ARG A 75 5.94 -5.92 6.08
CA ARG A 75 5.08 -5.83 4.89
C ARG A 75 3.61 -6.11 5.21
N VAL A 76 3.32 -7.08 6.07
CA VAL A 76 1.94 -7.34 6.53
C VAL A 76 1.37 -6.12 7.25
N GLN A 77 2.15 -5.49 8.14
CA GLN A 77 1.74 -4.30 8.87
C GLN A 77 1.49 -3.10 7.94
N GLU A 78 2.32 -2.92 6.91
CA GLU A 78 2.11 -1.92 5.87
C GLU A 78 0.77 -2.14 5.15
N ILE A 79 0.50 -3.38 4.74
CA ILE A 79 -0.76 -3.73 4.07
C ILE A 79 -1.97 -3.47 4.98
N ASP A 80 -1.87 -3.83 6.27
CA ASP A 80 -2.93 -3.57 7.24
C ASP A 80 -3.21 -2.05 7.36
N SER A 81 -2.15 -1.24 7.39
CA SER A 81 -2.26 0.21 7.42
C SER A 81 -2.94 0.77 6.16
N LEU A 82 -2.60 0.25 4.98
CA LEU A 82 -3.24 0.64 3.71
C LEU A 82 -4.72 0.24 3.67
N LEU A 83 -5.05 -0.97 4.12
CA LEU A 83 -6.42 -1.46 4.16
C LEU A 83 -7.27 -0.63 5.13
N ASP A 84 -6.75 -0.31 6.31
CA ASP A 84 -7.41 0.53 7.30
C ASP A 84 -7.63 1.96 6.80
N GLY A 85 -6.62 2.56 6.16
CA GLY A 85 -6.73 3.87 5.51
C GLY A 85 -7.82 3.88 4.45
N SER A 86 -7.86 2.87 3.57
CA SER A 86 -8.90 2.75 2.55
C SER A 86 -10.31 2.59 3.15
N ALA A 87 -10.43 1.90 4.29
CA ALA A 87 -11.70 1.69 4.98
C ALA A 87 -12.18 2.97 5.68
N ARG A 88 -11.28 3.76 6.27
CA ARG A 88 -11.60 5.08 6.86
C ARG A 88 -12.12 6.04 5.80
N ILE A 89 -11.41 6.16 4.67
CA ILE A 89 -11.81 6.96 3.51
C ILE A 89 -13.24 6.62 3.05
N ARG A 90 -13.59 5.32 2.95
CA ARG A 90 -14.96 4.90 2.60
C ARG A 90 -16.01 5.22 3.68
N ARG A 91 -15.67 5.11 4.96
CA ARG A 91 -16.60 5.35 6.08
C ARG A 91 -16.88 6.84 6.29
N GLU A 92 -15.87 7.68 6.10
CA GLU A 92 -15.97 9.14 6.25
C GLU A 92 -16.64 9.82 5.04
N GLY A 93 -17.15 9.03 4.08
CA GLY A 93 -18.04 9.52 3.03
C GLY A 93 -17.33 10.18 1.84
N SER A 94 -16.02 9.98 1.65
CA SER A 94 -15.39 10.46 0.42
C SER A 94 -15.90 9.64 -0.76
N ALA A 95 -16.61 10.28 -1.69
CA ALA A 95 -17.00 9.63 -2.94
C ALA A 95 -15.72 9.24 -3.70
N LEU A 96 -15.67 8.03 -4.28
CA LEU A 96 -14.57 7.63 -5.15
C LEU A 96 -14.98 7.87 -6.60
N CYS A 97 -14.07 8.38 -7.41
CA CYS A 97 -14.24 8.43 -8.85
C CYS A 97 -14.19 7.00 -9.43
N VAL A 98 -14.78 6.78 -10.60
CA VAL A 98 -14.65 5.53 -11.37
C VAL A 98 -13.20 5.17 -11.70
N CYS A 99 -12.27 6.13 -11.67
CA CYS A 99 -10.84 5.88 -11.82
C CYS A 99 -10.16 5.39 -10.52
N GLY A 100 -10.89 5.31 -9.41
CA GLY A 100 -10.39 4.92 -8.09
C GLY A 100 -9.85 6.06 -7.22
N ALA A 101 -9.73 7.28 -7.74
CA ALA A 101 -9.24 8.43 -6.96
C ALA A 101 -10.32 8.98 -6.00
N PRO A 102 -9.95 9.44 -4.79
CA PRO A 102 -10.90 10.09 -3.88
C PRO A 102 -11.38 11.43 -4.45
N LEU A 103 -12.68 11.64 -4.42
CA LEU A 103 -13.30 12.92 -4.72
C LEU A 103 -13.34 13.75 -3.43
N LEU A 104 -12.81 14.97 -3.50
CA LEU A 104 -12.94 15.94 -2.42
C LEU A 104 -14.43 16.24 -2.19
N LEU A 105 -14.81 16.48 -0.93
CA LEU A 105 -16.18 16.84 -0.60
C LEU A 105 -16.60 18.11 -1.37
N GLY A 106 -17.67 18.01 -2.16
CA GLY A 106 -18.13 19.10 -3.04
C GLY A 106 -17.38 19.24 -4.38
N ALA A 107 -16.43 18.35 -4.70
CA ALA A 107 -15.77 18.36 -6.01
C ALA A 107 -16.76 18.07 -7.14
N ARG A 108 -16.72 18.89 -8.20
CA ARG A 108 -17.45 18.64 -9.45
C ARG A 108 -16.67 17.76 -10.43
N PHE A 109 -15.34 17.70 -10.32
CA PHE A 109 -14.46 16.93 -11.19
C PHE A 109 -13.36 16.23 -10.38
N CYS A 110 -12.89 15.08 -10.86
CA CYS A 110 -11.79 14.33 -10.27
C CYS A 110 -10.45 15.03 -10.52
N ALA A 111 -9.69 15.30 -9.45
CA ALA A 111 -8.37 15.95 -9.54
C ALA A 111 -7.30 15.10 -10.25
N THR A 112 -7.52 13.79 -10.41
CA THR A 112 -6.56 12.87 -11.06
C THR A 112 -6.88 12.63 -12.53
N CYS A 113 -8.16 12.52 -12.91
CA CYS A 113 -8.54 12.15 -14.29
C CYS A 113 -9.49 13.15 -14.98
N GLY A 114 -9.90 14.23 -14.31
CA GLY A 114 -10.77 15.26 -14.86
C GLY A 114 -12.25 14.89 -15.05
N ARG A 115 -12.66 13.63 -14.82
CA ARG A 115 -14.07 13.19 -14.96
C ARG A 115 -14.99 13.85 -13.95
N GLN A 116 -16.24 14.09 -14.35
CA GLN A 116 -17.25 14.71 -13.50
C GLN A 116 -17.67 13.78 -12.34
N ALA A 117 -17.74 14.33 -11.13
CA ALA A 117 -18.20 13.64 -9.94
C ALA A 117 -19.73 13.44 -10.00
N GLY A 118 -20.19 12.20 -9.86
CA GLY A 118 -21.62 11.88 -9.87
C GLY A 118 -22.16 11.28 -11.16
N GLU A 119 -21.31 10.95 -12.14
CA GLU A 119 -21.70 10.08 -13.26
C GLU A 119 -21.74 8.61 -12.79
N SER A 120 -22.61 8.35 -11.83
CA SER A 120 -23.15 7.01 -11.57
C SER A 120 -24.11 6.73 -12.71
N THR A 121 -23.77 5.76 -13.55
CA THR A 121 -24.57 5.21 -14.65
C THR A 121 -26.06 5.57 -14.59
N ARG A 122 -26.45 6.67 -15.24
CA ARG A 122 -27.83 6.91 -15.63
C ARG A 122 -27.83 7.18 -17.11
N ASN A 123 -27.97 6.10 -17.87
CA ASN A 123 -28.65 6.21 -19.15
C ASN A 123 -29.55 4.97 -19.35
N ALA A 124 -30.68 4.97 -18.65
CA ALA A 124 -31.92 4.43 -19.21
C ALA A 124 -32.59 5.60 -19.94
N GLY A 125 -32.94 5.40 -21.20
CA GLY A 125 -33.27 6.45 -22.15
C GLY A 125 -34.65 7.12 -22.03
N SER A 126 -35.07 7.69 -23.17
CA SER A 126 -36.25 8.53 -23.51
C SER A 126 -36.01 10.04 -23.32
N ARG A 127 -36.32 10.97 -24.26
CA ARG A 127 -37.00 11.00 -25.58
C ARG A 127 -36.78 12.38 -26.25
N GLU A 128 -36.71 12.42 -27.60
CA GLU A 128 -37.24 13.39 -28.65
C GLU A 128 -37.27 14.94 -28.45
N PRO A 129 -37.49 15.80 -29.49
CA PRO A 129 -37.72 15.58 -30.94
C PRO A 129 -36.86 16.46 -31.90
N SER A 130 -36.87 16.13 -33.21
CA SER A 130 -37.05 17.06 -34.34
C SER A 130 -37.14 16.30 -35.66
#